data_AF-A0A2T2X993-F1
#
_entry.id   AF-A0A2T2X993-F1
#
_cell.length_a   1.000
_cell.length_b   1.000
_cell.length_c   1.000
_cell.angle_alpha   90.00
_cell.angle_beta   90.00
_cell.angle_gamma   90.00
#
_symmetry.space_group_name_H-M   'P 1'
#
loop_
_entity.id
_entity.type
_entity.pdbx_description
1 polymer ?
#
loop_
_entity_poly.entity_id
_entity_poly.type
_entity_poly.pdbx_seq_one_letter_code
_entity_poly.pdbx_strand_id
1 'polypeptide(L)'
;GLSGTLRRSLATTNPLESVNSQFRTHAQNVKRWTNGMQVLRWLASASLFLEDRFQRLAGYRELPNLQAALRPYAEPQTATR
;
A
#
# COMPACT_ATOMS: atom_id res chain seq x y z
N GLY A 1 18.54 14.84 4.72
CA GLY A 1 17.22 15.27 4.22
C GLY A 1 16.76 14.28 3.18
N LEU A 2 15.46 14.01 3.08
CA LEU A 2 14.90 13.05 2.11
C LEU A 2 15.30 13.44 0.68
N SER A 3 15.76 12.48 -0.12
CA SER A 3 15.99 12.72 -1.54
C SER A 3 14.76 13.31 -2.25
N GLY A 4 14.98 14.12 -3.29
CA GLY A 4 13.91 14.76 -4.05
C GLY A 4 12.92 13.76 -4.67
N THR A 5 13.39 12.55 -4.99
CA THR A 5 12.57 11.48 -5.60
C THR A 5 11.58 10.88 -4.62
N LEU A 6 12.01 10.45 -3.43
CA LEU A 6 11.09 9.90 -2.43
C LEU A 6 10.08 10.95 -1.98
N ARG A 7 10.55 12.19 -1.75
CA ARG A 7 9.67 13.32 -1.40
C ARG A 7 8.58 13.54 -2.46
N ARG A 8 8.95 13.52 -3.76
CA ARG A 8 7.99 13.72 -4.85
C ARG A 8 6.96 12.59 -4.91
N SER A 9 7.40 11.33 -4.75
CA SER A 9 6.48 10.19 -4.74
C SER A 9 5.50 10.24 -3.58
N LEU A 10 5.98 10.57 -2.37
CA LEU A 10 5.13 10.66 -1.17
C LEU A 10 4.24 11.92 -1.15
N ALA A 11 4.60 12.96 -1.89
CA ALA A 11 3.76 14.15 -2.06
C ALA A 11 2.55 13.93 -2.99
N THR A 12 2.45 12.76 -3.63
CA THR A 12 1.37 12.41 -4.56
C THR A 12 0.67 11.12 -4.13
N THR A 13 -0.54 10.92 -4.64
CA THR A 13 -1.32 9.69 -4.43
C THR A 13 -1.05 8.62 -5.49
N ASN A 14 -0.25 8.93 -6.52
CA ASN A 14 0.02 8.03 -7.65
C ASN A 14 0.40 6.58 -7.26
N PRO A 15 1.26 6.34 -6.25
CA PRO A 15 1.60 4.98 -5.85
C PRO A 15 0.38 4.22 -5.30
N LEU A 16 -0.45 4.88 -4.51
CA LEU A 16 -1.67 4.30 -3.95
C LEU A 16 -2.73 4.05 -5.03
N GLU A 17 -2.87 5.00 -5.96
CA GLU A 17 -3.79 4.88 -7.10
C GLU A 17 -3.42 3.71 -8.02
N SER A 18 -2.12 3.50 -8.25
CA SER A 18 -1.61 2.35 -9.02
C SER A 18 -2.00 1.02 -8.36
N VAL A 19 -1.78 0.88 -7.05
CA VAL A 19 -2.15 -0.33 -6.29
C VAL A 19 -3.67 -0.56 -6.34
N ASN A 20 -4.45 0.50 -6.09
CA ASN A 20 -5.91 0.41 -6.11
C ASN A 20 -6.47 0.05 -7.49
N SER A 21 -5.84 0.55 -8.56
CA SER A 21 -6.18 0.19 -9.94
C SER A 21 -6.02 -1.32 -10.17
N GLN A 22 -4.89 -1.89 -9.76
CA GLN A 22 -4.67 -3.34 -9.87
C GLN A 22 -5.69 -4.15 -9.06
N PHE A 23 -5.97 -3.75 -7.82
CA PHE A 23 -7.00 -4.44 -7.02
C PHE A 23 -8.38 -4.38 -7.68
N ARG A 24 -8.77 -3.25 -8.27
CA ARG A 24 -10.03 -3.12 -9.01
C ARG A 24 -10.08 -4.09 -10.20
N THR A 25 -9.01 -4.18 -10.99
CA THR A 25 -8.93 -5.10 -12.13
C THR A 25 -9.08 -6.55 -11.68
N HIS A 26 -8.45 -6.95 -10.58
CA HIS A 26 -8.59 -8.31 -10.07
C HIS A 26 -9.99 -8.54 -9.48
N ALA A 27 -10.58 -7.55 -8.81
CA ALA A 27 -11.86 -7.68 -8.13
C ALA A 27 -13.06 -7.63 -9.09
N GLN A 28 -12.87 -7.17 -10.33
CA GLN A 28 -13.96 -6.90 -11.29
C GLN A 28 -14.84 -8.11 -11.61
N ASN A 29 -14.29 -9.31 -11.46
CA ASN A 29 -15.00 -10.57 -11.74
C ASN A 29 -15.83 -11.06 -10.54
N VAL A 30 -15.59 -10.54 -9.33
CA VAL A 30 -16.36 -10.90 -8.14
C VAL A 30 -17.66 -10.11 -8.13
N LYS A 31 -18.75 -10.75 -8.54
CA LYS A 31 -20.07 -10.11 -8.66
C LYS A 31 -20.88 -10.11 -7.36
N ARG A 32 -20.52 -10.96 -6.39
CA ARG A 32 -21.27 -11.14 -5.14
C ARG A 32 -20.31 -11.24 -3.96
N TRP A 33 -20.34 -10.22 -3.11
CA TRP A 33 -19.64 -10.18 -1.83
C TRP A 33 -20.63 -10.48 -0.72
N THR A 34 -20.31 -11.43 0.14
CA THR A 34 -21.16 -11.88 1.24
C THR A 34 -20.87 -11.13 2.54
N ASN A 35 -19.62 -10.74 2.79
CA ASN A 35 -19.23 -9.96 3.96
C ASN A 35 -17.86 -9.29 3.77
N GLY A 36 -17.51 -8.37 4.67
CA GLY A 36 -16.22 -7.67 4.66
C GLY A 36 -15.01 -8.60 4.82
N MET A 37 -15.15 -9.70 5.58
CA MET A 37 -14.07 -10.69 5.72
C MET A 37 -13.73 -11.37 4.39
N GLN A 38 -14.71 -11.60 3.53
CA GLN A 38 -14.47 -12.12 2.18
C GLN A 38 -13.66 -11.11 1.35
N VAL A 39 -13.97 -9.82 1.45
CA VAL A 39 -13.20 -8.75 0.78
C VAL A 39 -11.76 -8.75 1.28
N LEU A 40 -11.54 -8.83 2.60
CA LEU A 40 -10.21 -8.85 3.19
C LEU A 40 -9.39 -10.08 2.76
N ARG A 41 -9.99 -11.28 2.77
CA ARG A 41 -9.32 -12.50 2.28
C ARG A 41 -8.99 -12.41 0.80
N TRP A 42 -9.93 -11.90 0.02
CA TRP A 42 -9.72 -11.74 -1.41
C TRP A 42 -8.62 -10.71 -1.69
N LEU A 43 -8.59 -9.59 -0.97
CA LEU A 43 -7.53 -8.59 -1.05
C LEU A 43 -6.17 -9.18 -0.66
N ALA A 44 -6.09 -9.97 0.41
CA ALA A 44 -4.86 -10.64 0.81
C ALA A 44 -4.36 -11.61 -0.28
N SER A 45 -5.25 -12.42 -0.84
CA SER A 45 -4.91 -13.32 -1.96
C SER A 45 -4.49 -12.54 -3.21
N ALA A 46 -5.18 -11.45 -3.54
CA ALA A 46 -4.84 -10.59 -4.67
C ALA A 46 -3.47 -9.92 -4.47
N SER A 47 -3.14 -9.48 -3.26
CA SER A 47 -1.81 -8.92 -2.93
C SER A 47 -0.69 -9.93 -3.19
N LEU A 48 -0.88 -11.19 -2.80
CA LEU A 48 0.09 -12.26 -3.08
C LEU A 48 0.22 -12.53 -4.58
N PHE A 49 -0.88 -12.52 -5.32
CA PHE A 49 -0.87 -12.69 -6.77
C PHE A 49 -0.22 -11.52 -7.50
N LEU A 50 -0.40 -10.30 -6.99
CA LEU A 50 0.07 -9.05 -7.59
C LEU A 50 1.50 -8.68 -7.19
N GLU A 51 2.11 -9.39 -6.23
CA GLU A 51 3.41 -9.04 -5.66
C GLU A 51 4.49 -8.83 -6.74
N ASP A 52 4.60 -9.75 -7.70
CA ASP A 52 5.54 -9.67 -8.83
C ASP A 52 5.27 -8.47 -9.75
N ARG A 53 4.00 -8.05 -9.85
CA ARG A 53 3.58 -6.95 -10.73
C ARG A 53 3.80 -5.59 -10.09
N PHE A 54 4.01 -5.51 -8.78
CA PHE A 54 4.23 -4.24 -8.12
C PHE A 54 5.60 -3.65 -8.48
N GLN A 55 5.57 -2.38 -8.87
CA GLN A 55 6.79 -1.61 -9.09
C GLN A 55 7.29 -1.08 -7.76
N ARG A 56 8.61 -1.07 -7.59
CA ARG A 56 9.24 -0.44 -6.42
C ARG A 56 8.96 1.06 -6.43
N LEU A 57 8.66 1.60 -5.25
CA LEU A 57 8.48 3.04 -5.08
C LEU A 57 9.75 3.79 -5.47
N ALA A 58 9.64 4.89 -6.20
CA ALA A 58 10.80 5.70 -6.54
C ALA A 58 11.42 6.27 -5.26
N GLY A 59 12.73 6.03 -5.06
CA GLY A 59 13.41 6.41 -3.82
C GLY A 59 13.16 5.48 -2.63
N TYR A 60 12.62 4.26 -2.83
CA TYR A 60 12.31 3.30 -1.74
C TYR A 60 13.49 3.00 -0.80
N ARG A 61 14.74 3.11 -1.27
CA ARG A 61 15.95 2.86 -0.46
C ARG A 61 16.08 3.80 0.74
N GLU A 62 15.43 4.95 0.68
CA GLU A 62 15.45 5.99 1.72
C GLU A 62 14.31 5.79 2.75
N LEU A 63 13.37 4.87 2.50
CA LEU A 63 12.25 4.60 3.41
C LEU A 63 12.70 4.19 4.83
N PRO A 64 13.76 3.38 5.03
CA PRO A 64 14.22 3.06 6.38
C PRO A 64 14.67 4.30 7.17
N ASN A 65 15.35 5.23 6.50
CA ASN A 65 15.78 6.50 7.11
C ASN A 65 14.57 7.37 7.49
N LEU A 66 13.58 7.44 6.59
CA LEU A 66 12.32 8.13 6.87
C LEU A 66 11.58 7.49 8.06
N GLN A 67 11.49 6.16 8.07
CA GLN A 67 10.80 5.42 9.13
C GLN A 67 11.48 5.64 10.49
N ALA A 68 12.81 5.61 10.55
CA ALA A 68 13.55 5.89 11.77
C ALA A 68 13.28 7.31 12.30
N ALA A 69 13.23 8.30 11.40
CA ALA A 69 12.93 9.68 11.75
C ALA A 69 11.47 9.90 12.20
N LEU A 70 10.52 9.15 11.65
CA LEU A 70 9.09 9.24 11.99
C LEU A 70 8.71 8.44 13.24
N ARG A 71 9.46 7.37 13.56
CA ARG A 71 9.20 6.50 14.71
C ARG A 71 8.94 7.21 16.05
N PRO A 72 9.69 8.26 16.45
CA PRO A 72 9.41 8.97 17.72
C PRO A 72 8.09 9.76 17.70
N TYR A 73 7.52 10.03 16.53
CA TYR A 73 6.26 10.77 16.37
C TYR A 73 5.06 9.85 16.09
N ALA A 74 5.29 8.55 15.91
CA ALA A 74 4.22 7.60 15.64
C ALA A 74 3.49 7.29 16.95
N GLU A 75 2.20 7.65 17.03
CA GLU A 75 1.36 7.17 18.12
C GLU A 75 1.21 5.64 18.02
N PRO A 76 1.20 4.92 19.16
CA PRO A 76 0.89 3.50 19.14
C PRO A 76 -0.51 3.33 18.57
N GLN A 77 -0.61 2.75 17.37
CA GLN A 77 -1.89 2.37 16.81
C GLN A 77 -2.44 1.21 17.65
N THR A 78 -3.30 1.55 18.61
CA THR A 78 -4.09 0.55 19.34
C THR A 78 -4.95 -0.16 18.32
N ALA A 79 -4.64 -1.43 18.03
CA ALA A 79 -5.46 -2.25 17.17
C ALA A 79 -6.83 -2.43 17.85
N THR A 80 -7.78 -1.57 17.52
CA THR A 80 -9.18 -1.76 17.88
C THR A 80 -9.66 -3.00 17.14
N ARG A 81 -9.90 -4.04 17.93
CA ARG A 81 -10.29 -5.38 17.50
C ARG A 81 -11.69 -5.41 16.88
#